data_AF-A0A3D0IDN9-F1
#
_entry.id   AF-A0A3D0IDN9-F1
#
_cell.length_a   1.000
_cell.length_b   1.000
_cell.length_c   1.000
_cell.angle_alpha   90.00
_cell.angle_beta   90.00
_cell.angle_gamma   90.00
#
_symmetry.space_group_name_H-M   'P 1'
#
loop_
_entity.id
_entity.type
_entity.pdbx_description
1 polymer ?
#
loop_
_entity_poly.entity_id
_entity_poly.type
_entity_poly.pdbx_seq_one_letter_code
_entity_poly.pdbx_strand_id
1 'polypeptide(L)'
;GAGFIGSHLVDRLLAEGFEVRVLDDLSSGREANLEHAKPRIELIRGSICDGEALARATNGCDVVFHEAAVPSVPRSVAEPVRTNAVN
;
A
#
# COMPACT_ATOMS: atom_id res chain seq x y z
N GLY A 1 -1.43 3.36 -2.01
CA GLY A 1 -0.09 2.90 -1.57
C GLY A 1 0.92 4.04 -1.61
N ALA A 2 2.09 3.89 -1.01
CA ALA A 2 3.20 4.85 -1.09
C ALA A 2 4.17 4.57 -2.27
N GLY A 3 3.94 3.51 -3.05
CA GLY A 3 4.61 3.24 -4.32
C GLY A 3 4.12 4.13 -5.48
N PHE A 4 4.74 3.99 -6.66
CA PHE A 4 4.46 4.83 -7.83
C PHE A 4 2.99 4.78 -8.29
N ILE A 5 2.47 3.60 -8.60
CA ILE A 5 1.05 3.44 -9.02
C ILE A 5 0.13 3.78 -7.84
N GLY A 6 0.44 3.22 -6.67
CA GLY A 6 -0.38 3.36 -5.48
C GLY A 6 -0.61 4.80 -5.03
N SER A 7 0.34 5.73 -5.22
CA SER A 7 0.17 7.13 -4.79
C SER A 7 -0.72 7.92 -5.76
N HIS A 8 -0.60 7.68 -7.07
CA HIS A 8 -1.48 8.30 -8.07
C HIS A 8 -2.92 7.80 -7.95
N LEU A 9 -3.10 6.54 -7.58
CA LEU A 9 -4.42 6.00 -7.28
C LEU A 9 -5.06 6.69 -6.08
N VAL A 10 -4.29 6.91 -5.00
CA VAL A 10 -4.74 7.68 -3.83
C VAL A 10 -5.20 9.07 -4.26
N ASP A 11 -4.40 9.77 -5.07
CA ASP A 11 -4.75 11.10 -5.57
C ASP A 11 -6.06 11.11 -6.36
N ARG A 12 -6.24 10.14 -7.24
CA ARG A 12 -7.44 10.03 -8.05
C ARG A 12 -8.69 9.75 -7.19
N LEU A 13 -8.61 8.81 -6.27
CA LEU A 13 -9.73 8.44 -5.39
C LEU A 13 -10.13 9.61 -4.49
N LEU A 14 -9.17 10.32 -3.91
CA LEU A 14 -9.43 11.53 -3.14
C LEU A 14 -10.07 12.63 -3.98
N ALA A 15 -9.65 12.81 -5.23
CA ALA A 15 -10.23 13.79 -6.15
C ALA A 15 -11.67 13.44 -6.56
N GLU A 16 -12.04 12.16 -6.52
CA GLU A 16 -13.42 11.69 -6.74
C GLU A 16 -14.29 11.73 -5.46
N GLY A 17 -13.70 12.08 -4.31
CA GLY A 17 -14.42 12.23 -3.04
C GLY A 17 -14.52 10.96 -2.20
N PHE A 18 -13.74 9.93 -2.51
CA PHE A 18 -13.68 8.71 -1.70
C PHE A 18 -12.82 8.88 -0.45
N GLU A 19 -13.18 8.14 0.60
CA GLU A 19 -12.31 7.92 1.76
C GLU A 19 -11.23 6.90 1.42
N VAL A 20 -9.98 7.19 1.76
CA VAL A 20 -8.85 6.37 1.36
C VAL A 20 -8.00 5.99 2.58
N ARG A 21 -7.81 4.68 2.74
CA ARG A 21 -6.83 4.11 3.68
C ARG A 21 -5.70 3.46 2.91
N VAL A 22 -4.48 3.59 3.41
CA VAL A 22 -3.26 3.04 2.80
C VAL A 22 -2.54 2.15 3.81
N LEU A 23 -2.28 0.90 3.42
CA LEU A 23 -1.30 0.02 4.09
C LEU A 23 -0.01 0.00 3.27
N ASP A 24 1.12 0.37 3.87
CA ASP A 24 2.43 0.32 3.20
C ASP A 24 3.55 0.14 4.24
N ASP A 25 4.54 -0.71 3.95
CA ASP A 25 5.69 -0.93 4.83
C ASP A 25 6.87 0.00 4.52
N LEU A 26 6.77 0.77 3.44
CA LEU A 26 7.80 1.68 2.91
C LEU A 26 9.09 0.96 2.49
N SER A 27 9.03 -0.35 2.20
CA SER A 27 10.18 -1.13 1.72
C SER A 27 10.62 -0.72 0.30
N SER A 28 9.68 -0.29 -0.54
CA SER A 28 9.95 0.37 -1.83
C SER A 28 9.18 1.67 -2.04
N GLY A 29 8.08 1.87 -1.31
CA GLY A 29 7.33 3.13 -1.30
C GLY A 29 8.09 4.24 -0.59
N ARG A 30 7.69 5.50 -0.85
CA ARG A 30 8.21 6.66 -0.12
C ARG A 30 7.04 7.40 0.49
N GLU A 31 7.12 7.66 1.79
CA GLU A 31 6.08 8.42 2.50
C GLU A 31 5.87 9.82 1.88
N ALA A 32 6.93 10.42 1.33
CA ALA A 32 6.87 11.68 0.59
C ALA A 32 5.90 11.66 -0.61
N ASN A 33 5.60 10.48 -1.18
CA ASN A 33 4.61 10.34 -2.26
C ASN A 33 3.16 10.55 -1.77
N LEU A 34 2.95 10.57 -0.45
CA LEU A 34 1.63 10.76 0.19
C LEU A 34 1.56 12.05 1.00
N GLU A 35 2.64 12.84 1.09
CA GLU A 35 2.74 13.97 2.04
C GLU A 35 1.61 15.00 1.85
N HIS A 36 1.28 15.31 0.60
CA HIS A 36 0.18 16.23 0.26
C HIS A 36 -1.22 15.65 0.53
N ALA A 37 -1.32 14.33 0.62
CA ALA A 37 -2.57 13.59 0.87
C ALA A 37 -2.77 13.22 2.35
N LYS A 38 -1.71 13.26 3.18
CA LYS A 38 -1.73 12.89 4.61
C LYS A 38 -2.93 13.37 5.42
N PRO A 39 -3.40 14.64 5.34
CA PRO A 39 -4.56 15.07 6.13
C PRO A 39 -5.89 14.47 5.66
N ARG A 40 -5.92 13.79 4.51
CA ARG A 40 -7.13 13.22 3.88
C ARG A 40 -7.10 11.70 3.78
N ILE A 41 -6.05 11.05 4.27
CA ILE A 41 -5.91 9.59 4.25
C ILE A 41 -5.61 9.06 5.64
N GLU A 42 -5.98 7.80 5.86
CA GLU A 42 -5.46 7.03 6.98
C GLU A 42 -4.26 6.19 6.49
N LEU A 43 -3.05 6.53 6.93
CA LEU A 43 -1.85 5.75 6.63
C LEU A 43 -1.57 4.77 7.77
N ILE A 44 -1.68 3.48 7.45
CA ILE A 44 -1.24 2.37 8.30
C ILE A 44 0.13 1.94 7.82
N ARG A 45 1.17 2.23 8.61
CA ARG A 45 2.51 1.71 8.35
C ARG A 45 2.60 0.26 8.84
N GLY A 46 2.79 -0.68 7.92
CA GLY A 46 2.83 -2.10 8.24
C GLY A 46 3.00 -2.98 7.02
N SER A 47 3.40 -4.23 7.24
CA SER A 47 3.51 -5.22 6.17
C SER A 47 2.14 -5.78 5.82
N ILE A 48 1.90 -6.07 4.54
CA ILE A 48 0.72 -6.82 4.12
C ILE A 48 0.72 -8.27 4.64
N CYS A 49 1.88 -8.80 5.00
CA CYS A 49 2.01 -10.12 5.61
C CYS A 49 1.63 -10.14 7.10
N ASP A 50 1.42 -8.97 7.72
CA ASP A 50 0.91 -8.85 9.09
C ASP A 50 -0.63 -8.90 9.05
N GLY A 51 -1.20 -10.01 9.52
CA GLY A 51 -2.64 -10.24 9.52
C GLY A 51 -3.44 -9.21 10.31
N GLU A 52 -2.89 -8.66 11.40
CA GLU A 52 -3.59 -7.61 12.15
C GLU A 52 -3.56 -6.28 11.40
N ALA A 53 -2.43 -5.94 10.79
CA ALA A 53 -2.33 -4.74 9.95
C ALA A 53 -3.27 -4.81 8.75
N LEU A 54 -3.33 -5.97 8.08
CA LEU A 54 -4.23 -6.21 6.96
C LEU A 54 -5.70 -6.15 7.40
N ALA A 55 -6.05 -6.75 8.53
CA ALA A 55 -7.40 -6.69 9.08
C ALA A 55 -7.82 -5.25 9.38
N ARG A 56 -6.97 -4.45 10.04
CA ARG A 56 -7.23 -3.02 10.26
C ARG A 56 -7.36 -2.25 8.95
N ALA A 57 -6.49 -2.53 7.98
CA ALA A 57 -6.49 -1.85 6.69
C ALA A 57 -7.75 -2.11 5.88
N THR A 58 -8.31 -3.31 5.96
CA THR A 58 -9.46 -3.72 5.13
C THR A 58 -10.80 -3.57 5.84
N ASN A 59 -10.80 -3.41 7.16
CA ASN A 59 -12.05 -3.31 7.94
C ASN A 59 -12.91 -2.12 7.47
N GLY A 60 -14.12 -2.43 7.01
CA GLY A 60 -15.10 -1.46 6.55
C GLY A 60 -14.84 -0.87 5.16
N CYS A 61 -13.85 -1.37 4.41
CA CYS A 61 -13.60 -0.92 3.04
C CYS A 61 -14.57 -1.59 2.05
N ASP A 62 -15.18 -0.80 1.17
CA ASP A 62 -16.02 -1.32 0.07
C ASP A 62 -15.19 -1.93 -1.07
N VAL A 63 -13.99 -1.37 -1.32
CA VAL A 63 -13.09 -1.77 -2.40
C VAL A 63 -11.64 -1.78 -1.91
N VAL A 64 -10.87 -2.78 -2.35
CA VAL A 64 -9.43 -2.91 -2.07
C VAL A 64 -8.65 -2.97 -3.38
N PHE A 65 -7.67 -2.09 -3.52
CA PHE A 65 -6.66 -2.15 -4.58
C PHE A 65 -5.36 -2.70 -4.01
N HIS A 66 -5.02 -3.94 -4.38
CA HIS A 66 -3.83 -4.64 -3.90
C HIS A 66 -2.63 -4.34 -4.81
N GLU A 67 -1.81 -3.38 -4.39
CA GLU A 67 -0.63 -2.89 -5.13
C GLU A 67 0.69 -3.13 -4.37
N ALA A 68 0.64 -3.87 -3.25
CA ALA A 68 1.85 -4.24 -2.52
C ALA A 68 2.57 -5.35 -3.29
N ALA A 69 3.86 -5.13 -3.57
CA ALA A 69 4.65 -6.09 -4.33
C ALA A 69 6.14 -5.95 -4.04
N VAL A 70 6.91 -6.98 -4.41
CA VAL A 70 8.37 -6.89 -4.59
C VAL A 70 8.67 -6.68 -6.08
N PRO A 71 8.78 -5.43 -6.59
CA PRO A 71 8.93 -5.16 -8.02
C PRO A 71 10.40 -5.32 -8.48
N SER A 72 10.98 -6.49 -8.29
CA SER A 72 12.38 -6.76 -8.63
C SER A 72 12.61 -8.23 -8.92
N VAL A 73 12.90 -8.55 -10.18
CA VAL A 73 13.21 -9.92 -10.62
C VAL A 73 14.43 -10.51 -9.90
N PRO A 74 15.55 -9.79 -9.72
CA PRO A 74 16.66 -10.34 -8.95
C PRO A 74 16.27 -10.70 -7.51
N ARG A 75 15.47 -9.86 -6.84
CA ARG A 75 15.01 -10.15 -5.47
C ARG A 75 14.01 -11.30 -5.42
N SER A 76 13.13 -11.45 -6.41
CA SER A 76 12.18 -12.56 -6.43
C SER A 76 12.86 -13.92 -6.62
N VAL A 77 13.98 -13.96 -7.36
CA VAL A 77 14.81 -15.17 -7.49
C VAL A 77 15.57 -15.46 -6.20
N ALA A 78 16.11 -14.43 -5.54
CA ALA A 78 16.87 -14.59 -4.30
C ALA A 78 15.99 -14.92 -3.08
N GLU A 79 14.78 -14.35 -3.00
CA GLU A 79 13.86 -14.45 -1.87
C GLU A 79 12.43 -14.86 -2.30
N PRO A 80 12.24 -16.02 -2.97
CA PRO A 80 10.97 -16.38 -3.61
C PRO A 80 9.81 -16.54 -2.62
N VAL A 81 10.06 -17.11 -1.44
CA VAL A 81 9.05 -17.28 -0.39
C VAL A 81 8.52 -15.91 0.08
N ARG A 82 9.43 -14.95 0.26
CA ARG A 82 9.06 -13.60 0.66
C ARG A 82 8.28 -12.88 -0.42
N THR A 83 8.73 -12.96 -1.68
CA THR A 83 8.01 -12.34 -2.80
C THR A 83 6.60 -12.90 -2.95
N ASN A 84 6.41 -14.22 -2.84
CA ASN A 84 5.10 -14.84 -2.90
C ASN A 84 4.20 -14.51 -1.70
N ALA A 85 4.77 -14.17 -0.55
CA ALA A 85 4.00 -13.77 0.63
C ALA A 85 3.52 -12.31 0.57
N VAL A 86 4.25 -11.45 -0.16
CA VAL A 86 3.92 -10.03 -0.32
C VAL A 86 2.95 -9.79 -1.49
N ASN A 87 3.19 -10.46 -2.62
CA ASN A 87 2.41 -10.31 -3.86
C ASN A 87 1.10 -11.11 -3.77
#